data_AF-A0A1H9JWT6-F1
#
_entry.id   AF-A0A1H9JWT6-F1
#
_cell.length_a   1.000
_cell.length_b   1.000
_cell.length_c   1.000
_cell.angle_alpha   90.00
_cell.angle_beta   90.00
_cell.angle_gamma   90.00
#
_symmetry.space_group_name_H-M   'P 1'
#
loop_
_entity.id
_entity.type
_entity.pdbx_description
1 polymer ?
#
loop_
_entity_poly.entity_id
_entity_poly.type
_entity_poly.pdbx_seq_one_letter_code
_entity_poly.pdbx_strand_id
1 'polypeptide(L)'
;MQIEPNRWPGRVVPSTGSDVDVAVESLCVRASWADADRRWVRRLLEPWFRAGWSVDALLVAIDKKPDGTSQGRPRSRAQVAHEFLRARLRTWTADGAGLAKPPLAGISLGEWYRVNRRNAALNAPRRGGPLSSQGRQAQAETRALAHRRDPVERSREKGRRRQEVLDSLLVPGQEVPSFADSWRLVADLIPVQRVCSACGHVRNEVSRQAHRVA
;
A
#
# COMPACT_ATOMS: atom_id res chain seq x y z
N MET A 1 -1.26 -29.69 -1.87
CA MET A 1 -1.71 -28.49 -2.60
C MET A 1 -0.58 -27.48 -2.56
N GLN A 2 0.13 -27.27 -3.67
CA GLN A 2 1.23 -26.31 -3.73
C GLN A 2 0.66 -24.95 -4.16
N ILE A 3 0.88 -23.92 -3.34
CA ILE A 3 0.48 -22.55 -3.66
C ILE A 3 1.63 -21.92 -4.46
N GLU A 4 1.30 -21.29 -5.59
CA GLU A 4 2.31 -20.56 -6.38
C GLU A 4 2.87 -19.37 -5.56
N PRO A 5 4.16 -19.04 -5.67
CA PRO A 5 4.77 -17.96 -4.89
C PRO A 5 4.07 -16.59 -5.03
N ASN A 6 3.61 -16.24 -6.24
CA ASN A 6 2.86 -15.02 -6.51
C ASN A 6 1.47 -14.99 -5.85
N ARG A 7 0.92 -16.16 -5.50
CA ARG A 7 -0.40 -16.35 -4.87
C ARG A 7 -0.30 -16.64 -3.37
N TRP A 8 0.90 -16.73 -2.80
CA TRP A 8 1.08 -16.96 -1.37
C TRP A 8 0.36 -15.87 -0.56
N PRO A 9 -0.48 -16.22 0.42
CA PRO A 9 -1.15 -15.21 1.22
C PRO A 9 -0.16 -14.47 2.14
N GLY A 10 -0.05 -13.16 1.99
CA GLY A 10 0.98 -12.38 2.69
C GLY A 10 0.87 -12.38 4.23
N ARG A 11 -0.36 -12.51 4.76
CA ARG A 11 -0.66 -12.60 6.20
C ARG A 11 -0.50 -14.01 6.78
N VAL A 12 -0.27 -15.03 5.95
CA VAL A 12 -0.13 -16.40 6.44
C VAL A 12 1.29 -16.64 6.98
N VAL A 13 1.36 -17.21 8.18
CA VAL A 13 2.62 -17.72 8.75
C VAL A 13 2.88 -19.10 8.14
N PRO A 14 4.01 -19.31 7.44
CA PRO A 14 4.35 -20.62 6.91
C PRO A 14 4.66 -21.59 8.05
N SER A 15 4.08 -22.80 8.01
CA SER A 15 4.22 -23.79 9.08
C SER A 15 5.05 -25.01 8.67
N THR A 16 5.10 -25.35 7.38
CA THR A 16 5.89 -26.46 6.84
C THR A 16 7.13 -25.98 6.10
N GLY A 17 8.13 -26.85 5.91
CA GLY A 17 9.32 -26.51 5.13
C GLY A 17 9.02 -26.05 3.70
N SER A 18 8.03 -26.69 3.05
CA SER A 18 7.55 -26.28 1.72
C SER A 18 6.85 -24.92 1.75
N ASP A 19 6.10 -24.61 2.81
CA ASP A 19 5.47 -23.29 2.96
C ASP A 19 6.53 -22.21 3.13
N VAL A 20 7.60 -22.49 3.88
CA VAL A 20 8.73 -21.58 4.05
C VAL A 20 9.39 -21.30 2.71
N ASP A 21 9.64 -22.33 1.88
CA ASP A 21 10.22 -22.16 0.55
C ASP A 21 9.34 -21.26 -0.35
N VAL A 22 8.02 -21.50 -0.37
CA VAL A 22 7.07 -20.68 -1.14
C VAL A 22 6.96 -19.26 -0.60
N ALA A 23 6.95 -19.08 0.72
CA ALA A 23 6.88 -17.77 1.38
C ALA A 23 8.14 -16.93 1.11
N VAL A 24 9.32 -17.56 1.12
CA VAL A 24 10.59 -16.92 0.76
C VAL A 24 10.57 -16.46 -0.70
N GLU A 25 10.15 -17.31 -1.63
CA GLU A 25 10.04 -16.92 -3.03
C GLU A 25 9.02 -15.80 -3.21
N SER A 26 7.88 -15.85 -2.50
CA SER A 26 6.87 -14.78 -2.50
C SER A 26 7.45 -13.44 -2.04
N LEU A 27 8.24 -13.44 -0.97
CA LEU A 27 8.92 -12.24 -0.47
C LEU A 27 9.87 -11.68 -1.53
N CYS A 28 10.72 -12.51 -2.13
CA CYS A 28 11.66 -12.08 -3.16
C CYS A 28 10.95 -11.51 -4.39
N VAL A 29 9.85 -12.11 -4.83
CA VAL A 29 9.04 -11.61 -5.95
C VAL A 29 8.43 -10.24 -5.62
N ARG A 30 7.79 -10.09 -4.45
CA ARG A 30 7.16 -8.81 -4.03
C ARG A 30 8.17 -7.70 -3.81
N ALA A 31 9.34 -8.04 -3.30
CA ALA A 31 10.44 -7.09 -3.11
C ALA A 31 11.21 -6.77 -4.41
N SER A 32 10.86 -7.41 -5.54
CA SER A 32 11.59 -7.31 -6.81
C SER A 32 13.08 -7.70 -6.70
N TRP A 33 13.40 -8.72 -5.90
CA TRP A 33 14.77 -9.20 -5.65
C TRP A 33 15.07 -10.48 -6.45
N ALA A 34 15.06 -10.36 -7.78
CA ALA A 34 15.32 -11.48 -8.68
C ALA A 34 16.71 -12.11 -8.47
N ASP A 35 17.68 -11.32 -8.03
CA ASP A 35 19.09 -11.66 -7.76
C ASP A 35 19.33 -12.32 -6.39
N ALA A 36 18.32 -12.41 -5.51
CA ALA A 36 18.53 -12.92 -4.16
C ALA A 36 18.87 -14.42 -4.12
N ASP A 37 19.83 -14.83 -3.28
CA ASP A 37 20.01 -16.26 -2.98
C ASP A 37 18.94 -16.74 -2.00
N ARG A 38 18.00 -17.54 -2.51
CA ARG A 38 16.85 -18.07 -1.75
C ARG A 38 17.29 -18.94 -0.57
N ARG A 39 18.41 -19.66 -0.67
CA ARG A 39 18.91 -20.53 0.41
C ARG A 39 19.39 -19.69 1.59
N TRP A 40 20.06 -18.57 1.33
CA TRP A 40 20.48 -17.64 2.39
C TRP A 40 19.30 -16.88 2.99
N VAL A 41 18.37 -16.41 2.16
CA VAL A 41 17.16 -15.73 2.64
C VAL A 41 16.31 -16.67 3.50
N ARG A 42 16.12 -17.93 3.07
CA ARG A 42 15.43 -18.97 3.86
C ARG A 42 16.06 -19.16 5.23
N ARG A 43 17.37 -19.40 5.29
CA ARG A 43 18.08 -19.60 6.57
C ARG A 43 17.95 -18.40 7.52
N LEU A 44 17.95 -17.20 6.97
CA LEU A 44 17.78 -15.97 7.75
C LEU A 44 16.36 -15.82 8.28
N LEU A 45 15.33 -16.16 7.48
CA LEU A 45 13.92 -15.93 7.81
C LEU A 45 13.26 -17.05 8.60
N GLU A 46 13.80 -18.26 8.58
CA GLU A 46 13.22 -19.41 9.29
C GLU A 46 12.95 -19.15 10.80
N PRO A 47 13.85 -18.51 11.57
CA PRO A 47 13.56 -18.14 12.97
C PRO A 47 12.39 -17.16 13.10
N TRP A 48 12.21 -16.26 12.13
CA TRP A 48 11.15 -15.26 12.12
C TRP A 48 9.80 -15.92 11.89
N PHE A 49 9.72 -16.82 10.91
CA PHE A 49 8.51 -17.59 10.65
C PHE A 49 8.10 -18.44 11.86
N ARG A 50 9.05 -19.09 12.54
CA ARG A 50 8.78 -19.81 13.79
C ARG A 50 8.27 -18.90 14.91
N ALA A 51 8.70 -17.64 14.93
CA ALA A 51 8.20 -16.62 15.84
C ALA A 51 6.84 -16.00 15.44
N GLY A 52 6.15 -16.56 14.43
CA GLY A 52 4.82 -16.12 14.02
C GLY A 52 4.81 -14.97 13.01
N TRP A 53 5.94 -14.65 12.40
CA TRP A 53 6.02 -13.61 11.38
C TRP A 53 5.47 -14.11 10.05
N SER A 54 4.73 -13.25 9.35
CA SER A 54 4.27 -13.51 7.98
C SER A 54 5.13 -12.74 6.95
N VAL A 55 4.96 -13.04 5.67
CA VAL A 55 5.65 -12.31 4.58
C VAL A 55 5.34 -10.81 4.64
N ASP A 56 4.08 -10.43 4.83
CA ASP A 56 3.71 -9.00 4.94
C ASP A 56 4.33 -8.35 6.19
N ALA A 57 4.41 -9.06 7.31
CA ALA A 57 5.06 -8.55 8.51
C ALA A 57 6.56 -8.27 8.25
N LEU A 58 7.24 -9.16 7.53
CA LEU A 58 8.63 -8.99 7.13
C LEU A 58 8.81 -7.84 6.14
N LEU A 59 7.94 -7.70 5.14
CA LEU A 59 7.96 -6.57 4.21
C LEU A 59 7.81 -5.23 4.95
N VAL A 60 6.88 -5.15 5.90
CA VAL A 60 6.74 -3.95 6.75
C VAL A 60 7.99 -3.71 7.60
N ALA A 61 8.58 -4.75 8.19
CA ALA A 61 9.78 -4.62 9.00
C ALA A 61 11.05 -4.30 8.21
N ILE A 62 11.06 -4.50 6.89
CA ILE A 62 12.15 -4.02 6.02
C ILE A 62 12.10 -2.50 5.89
N ASP A 63 10.90 -1.92 5.83
CA ASP A 63 10.70 -0.49 5.60
C ASP A 63 10.60 0.32 6.89
N LYS A 64 10.11 -0.30 7.98
CA LYS A 64 9.85 0.35 9.26
C LYS A 64 10.58 -0.32 10.42
N LYS A 65 10.94 0.49 11.41
CA LYS A 65 11.46 0.04 12.72
C LYS A 65 10.30 -0.34 13.65
N PRO A 66 10.58 -0.97 14.81
CA PRO A 66 9.55 -1.26 15.82
C PRO A 66 8.77 -0.04 16.32
N ASP A 67 9.41 1.13 16.38
CA ASP A 67 8.81 2.42 16.74
C ASP A 67 7.93 3.04 15.62
N GLY A 68 7.82 2.37 14.48
CA GLY A 68 7.07 2.82 13.31
C GLY A 68 7.81 3.79 12.40
N THR A 69 9.01 4.25 12.78
CA THR A 69 9.84 5.14 11.97
C THR A 69 10.40 4.42 10.75
N SER A 70 10.69 5.17 9.69
CA SER A 70 11.28 4.61 8.47
C SER A 70 12.71 4.10 8.76
N GLN A 71 13.07 2.95 8.18
CA GLN A 71 14.45 2.50 8.18
C GLN A 71 15.30 3.18 7.09
N GLY A 72 14.71 4.01 6.23
CA GLY A 72 15.40 4.75 5.16
C GLY A 72 15.26 4.08 3.80
N ARG A 73 16.30 4.22 2.95
CA ARG A 73 16.20 3.87 1.53
C ARG A 73 15.99 2.37 1.27
N PRO A 74 15.21 1.99 0.25
CA PRO A 74 15.11 0.61 -0.21
C PRO A 74 16.47 0.03 -0.63
N ARG A 75 16.54 -1.31 -0.73
CA ARG A 75 17.74 -2.02 -1.18
C ARG A 75 18.17 -1.52 -2.57
N SER A 76 19.46 -1.24 -2.75
CA SER A 76 20.03 -1.02 -4.09
C SER A 76 20.46 -2.34 -4.74
N ARG A 77 20.54 -2.40 -6.07
CA ARG A 77 20.97 -3.61 -6.80
C ARG A 77 22.41 -4.05 -6.48
N ALA A 78 23.25 -3.14 -5.98
CA ALA A 78 24.62 -3.46 -5.58
C ALA A 78 24.70 -4.18 -4.22
N GLN A 79 23.64 -4.14 -3.42
CA GLN A 79 23.62 -4.76 -2.09
C GLN A 79 23.15 -6.20 -2.16
N VAL A 80 23.84 -7.07 -1.45
CA VAL A 80 23.45 -8.48 -1.30
C VAL A 80 22.15 -8.56 -0.48
N ALA A 81 21.12 -9.21 -1.04
CA ALA A 81 19.77 -9.20 -0.48
C ALA A 81 19.69 -9.72 0.97
N HIS A 82 20.37 -10.83 1.28
CA HIS A 82 20.31 -11.42 2.62
C HIS A 82 21.07 -10.59 3.66
N GLU A 83 22.14 -9.88 3.28
CA GLU A 83 22.86 -8.98 4.18
C GLU A 83 22.05 -7.72 4.48
N PHE A 84 21.42 -7.15 3.44
CA PHE A 84 20.48 -6.05 3.59
C PHE A 84 19.34 -6.44 4.53
N LEU A 85 18.73 -7.61 4.30
CA LEU A 85 17.65 -8.13 5.13
C LEU A 85 18.09 -8.31 6.59
N ARG A 86 19.28 -8.88 6.80
CA ARG A 86 19.86 -9.05 8.15
C ARG A 86 20.05 -7.70 8.85
N ALA A 87 20.55 -6.69 8.15
CA ALA A 87 20.75 -5.35 8.71
C ALA A 87 19.41 -4.70 9.12
N ARG A 88 18.38 -4.82 8.28
CA ARG A 88 17.03 -4.29 8.56
C ARG A 88 16.39 -4.97 9.77
N LEU A 89 16.44 -6.29 9.79
CA LEU A 89 15.81 -7.10 10.83
C LEU A 89 16.53 -7.03 12.17
N ARG A 90 17.81 -6.64 12.21
CA ARG A 90 18.56 -6.45 13.47
C ARG A 90 17.87 -5.45 14.42
N THR A 91 17.24 -4.42 13.88
CA THR A 91 16.50 -3.41 14.67
C THR A 91 15.30 -3.99 15.44
N TRP A 92 14.82 -5.16 15.03
CA TRP A 92 13.72 -5.89 15.66
C TRP A 92 14.20 -6.96 16.65
N THR A 93 15.52 -7.04 16.90
CA THR A 93 16.16 -8.02 17.79
C THR A 93 17.06 -7.39 18.86
N ALA A 94 17.17 -6.06 18.89
CA ALA A 94 18.27 -5.34 19.55
C ALA A 94 18.27 -5.42 21.09
N ASP A 95 17.14 -5.74 21.73
CA ASP A 95 17.00 -5.61 23.19
C ASP A 95 17.29 -6.90 23.98
N GLY A 96 17.87 -7.94 23.36
CA GLY A 96 18.29 -9.18 24.04
C GLY A 96 17.15 -10.04 24.61
N ALA A 97 15.90 -9.55 24.61
CA ALA A 97 14.71 -10.23 25.13
C ALA A 97 14.02 -11.18 24.13
N GLY A 98 14.64 -11.46 22.98
CA GLY A 98 14.07 -12.25 21.89
C GLY A 98 13.55 -11.40 20.73
N LEU A 99 12.84 -12.02 19.78
CA LEU A 99 12.26 -11.30 18.65
C LEU A 99 11.12 -10.39 19.13
N ALA A 100 11.13 -9.12 18.71
CA ALA A 100 10.00 -8.23 18.91
C ALA A 100 8.71 -8.79 18.29
N LYS A 101 7.55 -8.30 18.78
CA LYS A 101 6.26 -8.66 18.20
C LYS A 101 6.20 -8.22 16.73
N PRO A 102 5.62 -9.04 15.83
CA PRO A 102 5.50 -8.67 14.43
C PRO A 102 4.61 -7.42 14.27
N PRO A 103 4.93 -6.52 13.32
CA PRO A 103 4.11 -5.34 13.04
C PRO A 103 2.70 -5.72 12.53
N LEU A 104 2.58 -6.91 11.95
CA LEU A 104 1.34 -7.47 11.44
C LEU A 104 1.20 -8.88 11.99
N ALA A 105 0.16 -9.12 12.78
CA ALA A 105 -0.13 -10.45 13.31
C ALA A 105 -0.41 -11.44 12.17
N GLY A 106 0.38 -12.50 12.08
CA GLY A 106 0.13 -13.56 11.11
C GLY A 106 -1.11 -14.38 11.47
N ILE A 107 -1.68 -15.06 10.48
CA ILE A 107 -2.74 -16.06 10.66
C ILE A 107 -2.32 -17.41 10.09
N SER A 108 -2.96 -18.49 10.52
CA SER A 108 -2.71 -19.81 9.94
C SER A 108 -3.28 -19.91 8.52
N LEU A 109 -2.73 -20.81 7.70
CA LEU A 109 -3.24 -21.04 6.34
C LEU A 109 -4.71 -21.50 6.34
N GLY A 110 -5.09 -22.38 7.29
CA GLY A 110 -6.46 -22.85 7.43
C GLY A 110 -7.44 -21.74 7.86
N GLU A 111 -7.00 -20.81 8.71
CA GLU A 111 -7.77 -19.61 9.04
C GLU A 111 -7.91 -18.68 7.84
N TRP A 112 -6.84 -18.46 7.07
CA TRP A 112 -6.90 -17.68 5.84
C TRP A 112 -7.92 -18.25 4.85
N TYR A 113 -7.96 -19.57 4.63
CA TYR A 113 -8.98 -20.20 3.78
C TYR A 113 -10.41 -20.01 4.32
N ARG A 114 -10.62 -20.00 5.65
CA ARG A 114 -11.93 -19.72 6.24
C ARG A 114 -12.36 -18.27 5.98
N VAL A 115 -11.48 -17.31 6.24
CA VAL A 115 -11.73 -15.88 5.99
C VAL A 115 -11.96 -15.62 4.50
N ASN A 116 -11.12 -16.18 3.63
CA ASN A 116 -11.22 -15.97 2.19
C ASN A 116 -12.50 -16.56 1.61
N ARG A 117 -12.93 -17.76 2.05
CA ARG A 117 -14.23 -18.34 1.63
C ARG A 117 -15.40 -17.49 2.08
N ARG A 118 -15.38 -17.00 3.33
CA ARG A 118 -16.40 -16.08 3.85
C ARG A 118 -16.47 -14.80 3.02
N ASN A 119 -15.31 -14.19 2.74
CA ASN A 119 -15.24 -12.97 1.94
C ASN A 119 -15.70 -13.19 0.50
N ALA A 120 -15.36 -14.33 -0.10
CA ALA A 120 -15.83 -14.70 -1.44
C ALA A 120 -17.35 -14.87 -1.48
N ALA A 121 -17.96 -15.43 -0.44
CA ALA A 121 -19.41 -15.54 -0.35
C ALA A 121 -20.10 -14.18 -0.13
N LEU A 122 -19.53 -13.32 0.73
CA LEU A 122 -20.08 -11.98 1.01
C LEU A 122 -19.97 -11.04 -0.18
N ASN A 123 -18.86 -11.11 -0.92
CA ASN A 123 -18.59 -10.26 -2.09
C ASN A 123 -18.94 -10.95 -3.41
N ALA A 124 -19.60 -12.10 -3.36
CA ALA A 124 -20.09 -12.76 -4.57
C ALA A 124 -21.03 -11.79 -5.29
N PRO A 125 -20.83 -11.55 -6.60
CA PRO A 125 -21.77 -10.76 -7.38
C PRO A 125 -23.17 -11.34 -7.19
N ARG A 126 -24.11 -10.50 -6.77
CA ARG A 126 -25.51 -10.91 -6.70
C ARG A 126 -25.92 -11.36 -8.10
N ARG A 127 -26.43 -12.59 -8.23
CA ARG A 127 -27.01 -13.04 -9.49
C ARG A 127 -28.18 -12.11 -9.80
N GLY A 128 -28.02 -11.25 -10.80
CA GLY A 128 -29.10 -10.42 -11.29
C GLY A 128 -30.21 -11.32 -11.82
N GLY A 129 -31.45 -11.06 -11.39
CA GLY A 129 -32.61 -11.65 -12.05
C GLY A 129 -32.71 -11.20 -13.51
N PRO A 130 -33.54 -11.85 -14.33
CA PRO A 130 -33.79 -11.39 -15.68
C PRO A 130 -34.26 -9.94 -15.67
N LEU A 131 -33.72 -9.11 -16.57
CA LEU A 131 -34.15 -7.72 -16.71
C LEU A 131 -35.65 -7.67 -17.05
N SER A 132 -36.39 -6.84 -16.31
CA SER A 132 -37.75 -6.47 -16.67
C SER A 132 -37.78 -5.85 -18.07
N SER A 133 -38.96 -5.76 -18.70
CA SER A 133 -39.13 -5.08 -19.99
C SER A 133 -38.53 -3.67 -19.97
N GLN A 134 -38.79 -2.90 -18.91
CA GLN A 134 -38.23 -1.57 -18.69
C GLN A 134 -36.70 -1.59 -18.55
N GLY A 135 -36.15 -2.60 -17.85
CA GLY A 135 -34.69 -2.77 -17.72
C GLY A 135 -34.02 -3.12 -19.05
N ARG A 136 -34.66 -3.90 -19.91
CA ARG A 136 -34.16 -4.19 -21.28
C ARG A 136 -34.19 -2.94 -22.14
N GLN A 137 -35.24 -2.14 -22.03
CA GLN A 137 -35.37 -0.89 -22.77
C GLN A 137 -34.28 0.12 -22.36
N ALA A 138 -34.08 0.33 -21.05
CA ALA A 138 -32.99 1.18 -20.54
C ALA A 138 -31.59 0.68 -20.95
N GLN A 139 -31.38 -0.64 -20.99
CA GLN A 139 -30.12 -1.22 -21.47
C GLN A 139 -29.91 -0.97 -22.97
N ALA A 140 -30.97 -1.13 -23.78
CA ALA A 140 -30.92 -0.85 -25.22
C ALA A 140 -30.64 0.63 -25.49
N GLU A 141 -31.29 1.53 -24.76
CA GLU A 141 -31.06 2.99 -24.83
C GLU A 141 -29.63 3.35 -24.43
N THR A 142 -29.11 2.77 -23.35
CA THR A 142 -27.73 3.00 -22.89
C THR A 142 -26.71 2.51 -23.92
N ARG A 143 -26.94 1.33 -24.52
CA ARG A 143 -26.09 0.80 -25.60
C ARG A 143 -26.15 1.69 -26.85
N ALA A 144 -27.34 2.11 -27.26
CA ALA A 144 -27.51 3.01 -28.40
C ALA A 144 -26.80 4.35 -28.19
N LEU A 145 -26.86 4.92 -26.98
CA LEU A 145 -26.11 6.13 -26.59
C LEU A 145 -24.60 5.90 -26.56
N ALA A 146 -24.14 4.74 -26.09
CA ALA A 146 -22.73 4.38 -26.05
C ALA A 146 -22.09 4.24 -27.45
N HIS A 147 -22.88 3.89 -28.47
CA HIS A 147 -22.43 3.84 -29.86
C HIS A 147 -22.47 5.19 -30.59
N ARG A 148 -23.24 6.18 -30.09
CA ARG A 148 -23.44 7.47 -30.76
C ARG A 148 -22.58 8.63 -30.24
N ARG A 149 -22.01 8.53 -29.02
CA ARG A 149 -21.22 9.62 -28.42
C ARG A 149 -19.72 9.37 -28.52
N ASP A 150 -19.01 10.36 -29.10
CA ASP A 150 -17.56 10.49 -29.10
C ASP A 150 -16.99 10.22 -27.68
N PRO A 151 -16.00 9.31 -27.55
CA PRO A 151 -15.30 9.07 -26.28
C PRO A 151 -14.86 10.34 -25.54
N VAL A 152 -14.45 11.38 -26.26
CA VAL A 152 -13.99 12.66 -25.70
C VAL A 152 -15.17 13.42 -25.08
N GLU A 153 -16.30 13.52 -25.78
CA GLU A 153 -17.50 14.15 -25.23
C GLU A 153 -18.03 13.40 -24.01
N ARG A 154 -17.97 12.07 -24.02
CA ARG A 154 -18.35 11.23 -22.87
C ARG A 154 -17.49 11.52 -21.65
N SER A 155 -16.18 11.70 -21.85
CA SER A 155 -15.24 12.07 -20.79
C SER A 155 -15.56 13.47 -20.24
N ARG A 156 -15.80 14.46 -21.12
CA ARG A 156 -16.17 15.82 -20.74
C ARG A 156 -17.49 15.90 -19.98
N GLU A 157 -18.52 15.18 -20.45
CA GLU A 157 -19.82 15.07 -19.77
C GLU A 157 -19.67 14.46 -18.37
N LYS A 158 -18.87 13.40 -18.23
CA LYS A 158 -18.60 12.77 -16.94
C LYS A 158 -17.85 13.73 -16.00
N GLY A 159 -16.93 14.52 -16.54
CA GLY A 159 -16.26 15.61 -15.82
C GLY A 159 -17.25 16.66 -15.31
N ARG A 160 -18.15 17.16 -16.18
CA ARG A 160 -19.19 18.13 -15.81
C ARG A 160 -20.09 17.60 -14.70
N ARG A 161 -20.66 16.41 -14.84
CA ARG A 161 -21.52 15.79 -13.81
C ARG A 161 -20.81 15.62 -12.47
N ARG A 162 -19.52 15.24 -12.51
CA ARG A 162 -18.73 15.12 -11.29
C ARG A 162 -18.53 16.49 -10.63
N GLN A 163 -18.25 17.52 -11.42
CA GLN A 163 -18.09 18.88 -10.91
C GLN A 163 -19.40 19.40 -10.32
N GLU A 164 -20.52 19.27 -11.01
CA GLU A 164 -21.86 19.64 -10.52
C GLU A 164 -22.19 18.99 -9.18
N VAL A 165 -21.85 17.70 -9.02
CA VAL A 165 -22.03 16.99 -7.74
C VAL A 165 -21.10 17.56 -6.67
N LEU A 166 -19.83 17.82 -6.97
CA LEU A 166 -18.91 18.44 -6.00
C LEU A 166 -19.38 19.84 -5.59
N ASP A 167 -19.88 20.63 -6.54
CA ASP A 167 -20.42 21.97 -6.29
C ASP A 167 -21.70 21.89 -5.44
N SER A 168 -22.54 20.87 -5.64
CA SER A 168 -23.72 20.64 -4.81
C SER A 168 -23.42 20.25 -3.35
N LEU A 169 -22.20 19.78 -3.07
CA LEU A 169 -21.74 19.45 -1.73
C LEU A 169 -21.17 20.67 -0.98
N LEU A 170 -21.03 21.83 -1.63
CA LEU A 170 -20.59 23.05 -0.98
C LEU A 170 -21.67 23.55 -0.01
N VAL A 171 -21.23 23.99 1.17
CA VAL A 171 -22.10 24.66 2.15
C VAL A 171 -22.53 26.01 1.55
N PRO A 172 -23.82 26.41 1.64
CA PRO A 172 -24.27 27.70 1.13
C PRO A 172 -23.42 28.87 1.65
N GLY A 173 -22.89 29.68 0.72
CA GLY A 173 -22.00 30.81 1.03
C GLY A 173 -20.51 30.49 1.09
N GLN A 174 -20.10 29.24 0.80
CA GLN A 174 -18.71 28.86 0.67
C GLN A 174 -18.33 28.70 -0.81
N GLU A 175 -17.22 29.33 -1.22
CA GLU A 175 -16.66 29.16 -2.55
C GLU A 175 -15.81 27.88 -2.66
N VAL A 176 -15.69 27.33 -3.86
CA VAL A 176 -14.80 26.19 -4.13
C VAL A 176 -13.37 26.62 -3.78
N PRO A 177 -12.65 25.89 -2.91
CA PRO A 177 -11.25 26.20 -2.61
C PRO A 177 -10.44 26.18 -3.91
N SER A 178 -9.76 27.27 -4.21
CA SER A 178 -8.90 27.33 -5.38
C SER A 178 -7.66 26.46 -5.17
N PHE A 179 -6.94 26.22 -6.26
CA PHE A 179 -5.63 25.58 -6.18
C PHE A 179 -4.67 26.38 -5.28
N ALA A 180 -4.75 27.71 -5.29
CA ALA A 180 -3.95 28.55 -4.42
C ALA A 180 -4.32 28.38 -2.94
N ASP A 181 -5.60 28.20 -2.62
CA ASP A 181 -6.06 27.96 -1.24
C ASP A 181 -5.61 26.58 -0.74
N SER A 182 -5.67 25.58 -1.63
CA SER A 182 -5.15 24.25 -1.36
C SER A 182 -3.64 24.27 -1.09
N TRP A 183 -2.87 25.07 -1.86
CA TRP A 183 -1.44 25.23 -1.65
C TRP A 183 -1.08 26.01 -0.39
N ARG A 184 -1.89 27.01 0.00
CA ARG A 184 -1.71 27.71 1.28
C ARG A 184 -1.87 26.74 2.46
N LEU A 185 -2.92 25.91 2.44
CA LEU A 185 -3.13 24.87 3.45
C LEU A 185 -1.96 23.87 3.52
N VAL A 186 -1.43 23.45 2.37
CA VAL A 186 -0.27 22.56 2.31
C VAL A 186 1.01 23.24 2.83
N ALA A 187 1.21 24.52 2.52
CA ALA A 187 2.36 25.30 2.99
C ALA A 187 2.31 25.57 4.50
N ASP A 188 1.12 25.71 5.08
CA ASP A 188 0.93 25.91 6.52
C ASP A 188 1.10 24.59 7.30
N LEU A 189 0.78 23.44 6.70
CA LEU A 189 0.85 22.11 7.34
C LEU A 189 2.21 21.42 7.14
N ILE A 190 2.94 21.75 6.09
CA ILE A 190 4.23 21.12 5.75
C ILE A 190 5.24 22.24 5.49
N PRO A 191 6.35 22.34 6.25
CA PRO A 191 7.41 23.29 5.93
C PRO A 191 8.03 22.90 4.58
N VAL A 192 7.56 23.53 3.50
CA VAL A 192 8.04 23.25 2.15
C VAL A 192 9.39 23.95 2.02
N GLN A 193 10.45 23.15 2.07
CA GLN A 193 11.82 23.56 1.81
C GLN A 193 11.87 24.34 0.48
N ARG A 194 12.13 25.66 0.53
CA ARG A 194 12.19 26.49 -0.68
C ARG A 194 13.46 26.18 -1.45
N VAL A 195 13.28 25.56 -2.61
CA VAL A 195 14.36 25.28 -3.57
C VAL A 195 14.53 26.49 -4.47
N CYS A 196 15.75 27.01 -4.60
CA CYS A 196 16.05 28.10 -5.53
C CYS A 196 15.83 27.63 -6.97
N SER A 197 14.97 28.32 -7.73
CA SER A 197 14.66 27.98 -9.13
C SER A 197 15.84 28.15 -10.09
N ALA A 198 16.88 28.90 -9.70
CA ALA A 198 18.06 29.12 -10.54
C ALA A 198 19.18 28.09 -10.33
N CYS A 199 19.32 27.52 -9.13
CA CYS A 199 20.45 26.65 -8.80
C CYS A 199 20.10 25.34 -8.06
N GLY A 200 18.82 25.08 -7.80
CA GLY A 200 18.36 23.81 -7.20
C GLY A 200 18.74 23.61 -5.73
N HIS A 201 19.37 24.58 -5.08
CA HIS A 201 19.73 24.49 -3.66
C HIS A 201 18.54 24.76 -2.75
N VAL A 202 18.40 23.92 -1.74
CA VAL A 202 17.43 24.04 -0.65
C VAL A 202 17.95 25.06 0.37
N ARG A 203 17.27 26.20 0.55
CA ARG A 203 17.60 27.14 1.64
C ARG A 203 17.00 26.62 2.94
N ASN A 204 17.84 26.07 3.82
CA ASN A 204 17.46 25.87 5.22
C ASN A 204 17.32 27.24 5.88
N GLU A 205 16.10 27.74 6.05
CA GLU A 205 15.85 28.86 6.94
C GLU A 205 16.13 28.38 8.37
N VAL A 206 17.28 28.80 8.92
CA VAL A 206 17.62 28.62 10.32
C VAL A 206 16.57 29.39 11.12
N SER A 207 15.71 28.67 11.84
CA SER A 207 14.76 29.26 12.78
C SER A 207 15.53 30.14 13.77
N ARG A 208 15.46 31.46 13.61
CA ARG A 208 15.87 32.39 14.66
C ARG A 208 14.91 32.17 15.83
N GLN A 209 15.45 31.70 16.96
CA GLN A 209 14.76 31.77 18.25
C GLN A 209 14.29 33.21 18.47
N ALA A 210 12.98 33.43 18.45
CA ALA A 210 12.42 34.67 18.95
C ALA A 210 12.59 34.66 20.47
N HIS A 211 13.32 35.67 20.94
CA HIS A 211 13.65 35.92 22.33
C HIS A 211 12.41 36.06 23.23
N ARG A 212 12.62 35.68 24.50
CA ARG A 212 11.75 35.96 25.67
C ARG A 212 11.23 37.39 25.67
N VAL A 213 9.99 37.58 26.11
CA VAL A 213 9.57 38.73 26.90
C VAL A 213 8.72 38.23 28.07
N ALA A 214 8.97 38.84 29.23
CA ALA A 214 8.36 38.61 30.53
C ALA A 214 6.88 39.00 30.58
#